data_AF-A0A960PL49-F1
#
_entry.id   AF-A0A960PL49-F1
#
_cell.length_a   1.000
_cell.length_b   1.000
_cell.length_c   1.000
_cell.angle_alpha   90.00
_cell.angle_beta   90.00
_cell.angle_gamma   90.00
#
_symmetry.space_group_name_H-M   'P 1'
#
loop_
_entity.id
_entity.type
_entity.pdbx_description
1 polymer ?
#
loop_
_entity_poly.entity_id
_entity_poly.type
_entity_poly.pdbx_seq_one_letter_code
_entity_poly.pdbx_strand_id
1 'polypeptide(L)' 'MLDQVAGVPDHDIESISVLIGAGEWTIALETLCTQVYEYDCELPGALRGEMLRLGRELGVAVGYLLGDPWEEPG' A
#
# COMPACT_ATOMS: atom_id res chain seq x y z
N MET A 1 -1.64 -7.45 -8.06
CA MET A 1 -0.95 -6.79 -6.94
C MET A 1 -1.86 -6.79 -5.71
N LEU A 2 -3.11 -6.33 -5.85
CA LEU A 2 -4.10 -6.35 -4.76
C LEU A 2 -4.51 -7.78 -4.35
N ASP A 3 -4.57 -8.73 -5.29
CA ASP A 3 -4.97 -10.13 -5.03
C ASP A 3 -4.00 -10.91 -4.12
N GLN A 4 -2.83 -10.34 -3.83
CA GLN A 4 -1.80 -10.95 -2.99
C GLN A 4 -1.78 -10.39 -1.57
N VAL A 5 -2.59 -9.35 -1.29
CA VAL A 5 -2.77 -8.79 0.05
C VAL A 5 -3.95 -9.51 0.70
N ALA A 6 -3.66 -10.57 1.44
CA ALA A 6 -4.68 -11.28 2.20
C ALA A 6 -5.06 -10.50 3.46
N GLY A 7 -6.36 -10.41 3.76
CA GLY A 7 -6.86 -9.82 5.00
C GLY A 7 -7.53 -8.44 4.85
N VAL A 8 -7.32 -7.75 3.72
CA VAL A 8 -8.06 -6.51 3.42
C VAL A 8 -9.47 -6.86 2.92
N PRO A 9 -10.54 -6.24 3.45
CA PRO A 9 -11.90 -6.46 2.99
C PRO A 9 -12.11 -6.10 1.51
N ASP A 10 -12.99 -6.84 0.83
CA ASP A 10 -13.25 -6.67 -0.61
C ASP A 10 -13.66 -5.23 -0.98
N HIS A 11 -14.46 -4.55 -0.15
CA HIS A 11 -14.89 -3.18 -0.40
C HIS A 11 -13.73 -2.16 -0.38
N ASP A 12 -12.70 -2.39 0.43
CA ASP A 12 -11.50 -1.56 0.47
C ASP A 12 -10.63 -1.83 -0.76
N ILE A 13 -10.54 -3.09 -1.20
CA ILE A 13 -9.88 -3.46 -2.46
C ILE A 13 -10.58 -2.83 -3.67
N GLU A 14 -11.91 -2.82 -3.69
CA GLU A 14 -12.70 -2.15 -4.73
C GLU A 14 -12.43 -0.65 -4.76
N SER A 15 -12.41 0.00 -3.58
CA SER A 15 -12.09 1.43 -3.45
C SER A 15 -10.70 1.76 -4.00
N ILE A 16 -9.68 0.96 -3.66
CA ILE A 16 -8.31 1.11 -4.17
C ILE A 16 -8.26 0.90 -5.70
N SER A 17 -9.05 -0.05 -6.22
CA SER A 17 -9.14 -0.31 -7.66
C SER A 17 -9.78 0.86 -8.42
N VAL A 18 -10.76 1.55 -7.82
CA VAL A 18 -11.35 2.78 -8.39
C VAL A 18 -10.31 3.90 -8.48
N LEU A 19 -9.50 4.11 -7.43
CA LEU A 19 -8.43 5.10 -7.43
C LEU A 19 -7.38 4.81 -8.52
N ILE A 20 -6.98 3.54 -8.65
CA ILE A 20 -6.12 3.05 -9.74
C ILE A 20 -6.72 3.38 -11.11
N GLY A 21 -8.01 3.06 -11.32
CA GLY A 21 -8.70 3.33 -12.57
C GLY A 21 -8.80 4.82 -12.92
N ALA A 22 -8.83 5.69 -11.90
CA ALA A 22 -8.84 7.15 -12.05
C ALA A 22 -7.43 7.74 -12.29
N GLY A 23 -6.37 6.96 -12.15
CA GLY A 23 -4.98 7.43 -12.24
C GLY A 23 -4.45 8.08 -10.94
N GLU A 24 -5.18 7.93 -9.84
CA GLU A 24 -4.83 8.46 -8.51
C GLU A 24 -3.86 7.50 -7.79
N TRP A 25 -2.73 7.20 -8.41
CA TRP A 25 -1.79 6.15 -7.98
C TRP A 25 -1.20 6.38 -6.59
N THR A 26 -0.89 7.63 -6.26
CA THR A 26 -0.37 8.03 -4.94
C THR A 26 -1.40 7.73 -3.85
N ILE A 27 -2.65 8.19 -4.04
CA ILE A 27 -3.75 7.98 -3.09
C ILE A 27 -4.07 6.49 -2.97
N ALA A 28 -4.06 5.75 -4.08
CA ALA A 28 -4.27 4.31 -4.08
C ALA A 28 -3.22 3.58 -3.24
N LEU A 29 -1.94 3.94 -3.37
CA LEU A 29 -0.85 3.33 -2.61
C LEU A 29 -0.90 3.70 -1.13
N GLU A 30 -1.18 4.96 -0.81
CA GLU A 30 -1.36 5.42 0.58
C GLU A 30 -2.51 4.68 1.26
N THR A 31 -3.64 4.56 0.57
CA THR A 31 -4.83 3.85 1.05
C THR A 31 -4.50 2.38 1.27
N LEU A 32 -3.84 1.73 0.32
CA LEU A 32 -3.43 0.33 0.47
C LEU A 32 -2.52 0.12 1.69
N CYS A 33 -1.50 0.96 1.89
CA CYS A 33 -0.61 0.84 3.04
C CYS A 33 -1.37 1.02 4.36
N THR A 34 -2.28 1.99 4.41
CA THR A 34 -3.12 2.24 5.58
C THR A 34 -4.00 1.02 5.90
N GLN A 35 -4.68 0.45 4.90
CA GLN A 35 -5.54 -0.72 5.11
C GLN A 35 -4.74 -1.96 5.53
N VAL A 36 -3.57 -2.17 4.94
CA VAL A 36 -2.66 -3.25 5.37
C VAL A 36 -2.30 -3.10 6.85
N TYR A 37 -1.96 -1.88 7.29
CA TYR A 37 -1.59 -1.61 8.68
C TYR A 37 -2.79 -1.73 9.62
N GLU A 38 -3.95 -1.15 9.27
CA GLU A 38 -5.16 -1.16 10.08
C GLU A 38 -5.73 -2.56 10.31
N TYR A 39 -5.66 -3.43 9.29
CA TYR A 39 -6.12 -4.81 9.38
C TYR A 39 -5.03 -5.79 9.82
N ASP A 40 -3.83 -5.32 10.19
CA ASP A 40 -2.70 -6.16 10.59
C ASP A 40 -2.42 -7.27 9.55
N CYS A 41 -2.45 -6.90 8.26
CA CYS A 41 -2.29 -7.84 7.16
C CYS A 41 -0.83 -8.28 7.03
N GLU A 42 -0.60 -9.58 6.90
CA GLU A 42 0.73 -10.09 6.57
C GLU A 42 1.10 -9.71 5.13
N LEU A 43 2.20 -8.96 4.98
CA LEU A 43 2.80 -8.66 3.68
C LEU A 43 3.97 -9.61 3.40
N PRO A 44 3.91 -10.41 2.33
CA PRO A 44 5.08 -11.14 1.86
C PRO A 44 6.24 -10.17 1.57
N GLY A 45 7.46 -10.54 1.94
CA GLY A 45 8.63 -9.66 1.81
C GLY A 45 8.87 -9.15 0.38
N ALA A 46 8.55 -9.95 -0.64
CA ALA A 46 8.60 -9.53 -2.04
C ALA A 46 7.60 -8.39 -2.34
N LEU A 47 6.36 -8.52 -1.85
CA LEU A 47 5.32 -7.51 -2.04
C LEU A 47 5.64 -6.22 -1.26
N ARG A 48 6.16 -6.35 -0.03
CA ARG A 48 6.68 -5.20 0.73
C ARG A 48 7.77 -4.46 -0.06
N GLY A 49 8.70 -5.21 -0.67
CA GLY A 49 9.75 -4.64 -1.52
C GLY A 49 9.22 -3.91 -2.74
N GLU A 50 8.20 -4.44 -3.41
CA GLU A 50 7.53 -3.79 -4.54
C GLU A 50 6.81 -2.50 -4.10
N MET A 51 6.08 -2.54 -2.99
CA MET A 51 5.40 -1.36 -2.44
C MET A 51 6.41 -0.26 -2.09
N LEU A 52 7.54 -0.59 -1.46
CA LEU A 52 8.61 0.37 -1.18
C LEU A 52 9.23 0.97 -2.46
N ARG A 53 9.39 0.16 -3.52
CA ARG A 53 9.86 0.66 -4.81
C ARG A 53 8.85 1.64 -5.42
N LEU A 54 7.56 1.27 -5.44
CA LEU A 54 6.48 2.14 -5.93
C LEU A 54 6.36 3.42 -5.09
N GLY A 55 6.54 3.31 -3.77
CA GLY A 55 6.55 4.44 -2.85
C GLY A 55 7.59 5.48 -3.24
N ARG A 56 8.82 5.05 -3.55
CA ARG A 56 9.87 5.95 -4.06
C ARG A 56 9.52 6.60 -5.40
N GLU A 57 8.92 5.84 -6.32
CA GLU A 57 8.51 6.37 -7.63
C GLU A 57 7.38 7.39 -7.53
N LEU A 58 6.50 7.24 -6.54
CA LEU A 58 5.31 8.07 -6.34
C LEU A 58 5.47 9.14 -5.24
N GLY A 59 6.60 9.16 -4.53
CA GLY A 59 6.84 10.04 -3.37
C GLY A 59 6.02 9.68 -2.13
N VAL A 60 5.62 8.42 -1.97
CA VAL A 60 4.83 7.91 -0.83
C VAL A 60 5.75 7.25 0.21
N ALA A 61 5.61 7.66 1.46
CA ALA A 61 6.36 7.12 2.60
C ALA A 61 5.81 5.75 3.06
N VAL A 62 5.91 4.73 2.21
CA VAL A 62 5.33 3.39 2.45
C VAL A 62 5.81 2.77 3.78
N GLY A 63 7.10 2.92 4.12
CA GLY A 63 7.63 2.39 5.38
C GLY A 63 6.93 2.95 6.61
N TYR A 64 6.79 4.28 6.66
CA TYR A 64 6.04 4.97 7.69
C TYR A 64 4.58 4.50 7.77
N LEU A 65 3.90 4.39 6.63
CA LEU A 65 2.50 3.97 6.55
C LEU A 65 2.27 2.51 6.96
N LEU A 66 3.30 1.66 6.82
CA LEU A 66 3.29 0.27 7.27
C LEU A 66 3.81 0.12 8.72
N GLY A 67 3.99 1.21 9.46
CA GLY A 67 4.34 1.19 10.88
C GLY A 67 5.84 1.20 11.19
N ASP A 68 6.71 1.49 10.23
CA ASP A 68 8.14 1.75 10.48
C ASP A 68 8.43 3.27 10.43
N PRO A 69 8.37 3.96 11.58
CA PRO A 69 8.53 5.42 11.62
C PRO A 69 9.95 5.91 11.32
N TRP A 70 10.93 4.99 11.21
CA TRP A 70 12.33 5.31 10.96
C TRP A 70 12.76 4.99 9.51
N GLU A 71 11.88 4.42 8.71
CA GLU A 71 12.12 4.16 7.29
C GLU A 71 11.98 5.48 6.51
N GLU A 72 13.10 6.06 6.08
CA GLU A 72 13.10 7.36 5.39
C GLU A 72 12.33 7.28 4.06
N PRO A 73 11.54 8.34 3.71
CA PRO A 73 10.99 8.46 2.37
C PRO A 73 12.16 8.61 1.39
N GLY A 74 12.37 7.56 0.58
CA GLY A 74 13.45 7.52 -0.41
C GLY A 74 13.18 8.36 -1.65
#